data_AF-A0A7V5XFM5-F1
#
_entry.id   AF-A0A7V5XFM5-F1
#
_cell.length_a   1.000
_cell.length_b   1.000
_cell.length_c   1.000
_cell.angle_alpha   90.00
_cell.angle_beta   90.00
_cell.angle_gamma   90.00
#
_symmetry.space_group_name_H-M   'P 1'
#
loop_
_entity.id
_entity.type
_entity.pdbx_description
1 polymer ?
#
loop_
_entity_poly.entity_id
_entity_poly.type
_entity_poly.pdbx_seq_one_letter_code
_entity_poly.pdbx_strand_id
1 'polypeptide(L)'
;MEPSDKIVNLKDWINSFWNFQEEDLQYLQNLIIRKLPLDPEEIINNLRERIKTRKAFYQIYKYLPRKDLSAKDLEWAEQKLAEIIYREDLITELTNKILDLLTFFVESEKIPFPDIPSNPFLVH
;
A
#
# COMPACT_ATOMS: atom_id res chain seq x y z
N MET A 1 14.35 -32.33 13.15
CA MET A 1 13.96 -31.93 11.78
C MET A 1 14.46 -30.52 11.59
N GLU A 2 15.51 -30.34 10.79
CA GLU A 2 15.91 -28.99 10.40
C GLU A 2 14.79 -28.36 9.57
N PRO A 3 14.49 -27.07 9.75
CA PRO A 3 13.57 -26.40 8.87
C PRO A 3 14.21 -26.43 7.48
N SER A 4 13.60 -27.15 6.54
CA SER A 4 14.00 -27.06 5.15
C SER A 4 13.88 -25.60 4.75
N ASP A 5 15.02 -24.93 4.51
CA ASP A 5 15.06 -23.62 3.89
C ASP A 5 14.19 -23.71 2.63
N LYS A 6 12.97 -23.18 2.69
CA LYS A 6 12.07 -23.11 1.54
C LYS A 6 12.78 -22.21 0.54
N ILE A 7 13.46 -22.82 -0.44
CA ILE A 7 13.96 -22.13 -1.61
C ILE A 7 12.74 -21.46 -2.24
N VAL A 8 12.61 -20.15 -2.05
CA VAL A 8 11.57 -19.37 -2.70
C VAL A 8 11.89 -19.42 -4.19
N ASN A 9 11.12 -20.17 -4.95
CA ASN A 9 11.21 -20.17 -6.42
C ASN A 9 10.37 -19.01 -6.99
N LEU A 10 10.53 -18.72 -8.29
CA LEU A 10 9.83 -17.61 -8.93
C LEU A 10 8.31 -17.70 -8.80
N LYS A 11 7.75 -18.91 -8.87
CA LYS A 11 6.31 -19.15 -8.81
C LYS A 11 5.75 -18.85 -7.42
N ASP A 12 6.42 -19.31 -6.38
CA ASP A 12 6.06 -19.04 -4.99
C ASP A 12 6.17 -17.56 -4.66
N TRP A 13 7.20 -16.88 -5.19
CA TRP A 13 7.34 -15.44 -5.06
C TRP A 13 6.20 -14.69 -5.77
N ILE A 14 5.88 -15.03 -7.02
CA ILE A 14 4.79 -14.41 -7.78
C ILE A 14 3.47 -14.53 -7.03
N ASN A 15 3.13 -15.73 -6.56
CA ASN A 15 1.89 -15.96 -5.82
C ASN A 15 1.85 -15.20 -4.49
N SER A 16 2.98 -15.19 -3.77
CA SER A 16 3.07 -14.47 -2.49
C SER A 16 2.93 -12.97 -2.68
N PHE A 17 3.60 -12.40 -3.68
CA PHE A 17 3.53 -10.96 -3.92
C PHE A 17 2.16 -10.56 -4.46
N TRP A 18 1.57 -11.38 -5.33
CA TRP A 18 0.21 -11.18 -5.82
C TRP A 18 -0.82 -11.09 -4.69
N ASN A 19 -0.77 -12.04 -3.75
CA ASN A 19 -1.68 -12.06 -2.60
C ASN A 19 -1.46 -10.83 -1.72
N PHE A 20 -0.21 -10.45 -1.50
CA PHE A 20 0.11 -9.23 -0.74
C PHE A 20 -0.44 -7.96 -1.43
N GLN A 21 -0.32 -7.84 -2.75
CA GLN A 21 -0.92 -6.73 -3.51
C GLN A 21 -2.45 -6.72 -3.42
N GLU A 22 -3.07 -7.89 -3.36
CA GLU A 22 -4.52 -8.01 -3.18
C GLU A 22 -4.95 -7.49 -1.80
N GLU A 23 -4.20 -7.82 -0.75
CA GLU A 23 -4.40 -7.27 0.60
C GLU A 23 -4.17 -5.75 0.64
N ASP A 24 -3.17 -5.24 -0.07
CA ASP A 24 -2.91 -3.80 -0.22
C ASP A 24 -4.10 -3.10 -0.87
N LEU A 25 -4.61 -3.62 -1.99
CA LEU A 25 -5.77 -3.05 -2.67
C LEU A 25 -7.02 -3.07 -1.78
N GLN A 26 -7.27 -4.17 -1.07
CA GLN A 26 -8.37 -4.25 -0.10
C GLN A 26 -8.21 -3.25 1.03
N TYR A 27 -7.01 -3.08 1.57
CA TYR A 27 -6.73 -2.08 2.60
C TYR A 27 -7.02 -0.67 2.09
N LEU A 28 -6.49 -0.30 0.92
CA LEU A 28 -6.70 1.01 0.30
C LEU A 28 -8.18 1.27 0.00
N GLN A 29 -8.90 0.28 -0.54
CA GLN A 29 -10.34 0.38 -0.76
C GLN A 29 -11.11 0.59 0.54
N ASN A 30 -10.73 -0.12 1.62
CA ASN A 30 -11.37 0.05 2.92
C ASN A 30 -11.15 1.47 3.48
N LEU A 31 -9.98 2.08 3.28
CA LEU A 31 -9.73 3.47 3.68
C LEU A 31 -10.62 4.46 2.94
N ILE A 32 -10.93 4.21 1.66
CA ILE A 32 -11.76 5.07 0.84
C ILE A 32 -13.26 4.89 1.18
N ILE A 33 -13.70 3.65 1.36
CA ILE A 33 -15.12 3.30 1.48
C ILE A 33 -15.64 3.47 2.91
N ARG A 34 -14.82 3.18 3.93
CA ARG A 34 -15.27 3.19 5.32
C ARG A 34 -15.30 4.61 5.89
N LYS A 35 -16.48 5.06 6.31
CA LYS A 35 -16.71 6.27 7.13
C LYS A 35 -16.34 6.07 8.62
N LEU A 36 -15.30 5.29 8.92
CA LEU A 36 -14.81 5.16 10.30
C LEU A 36 -13.96 6.38 10.64
N PRO A 37 -13.87 6.78 11.93
CA PRO A 37 -12.92 7.82 12.33
C PRO A 37 -11.52 7.35 11.91
N LEU A 38 -10.92 8.09 10.99
CA LEU A 38 -9.59 7.82 10.45
C LEU A 38 -8.60 8.35 11.48
N ASP A 39 -7.74 7.49 12.03
CA ASP A 39 -6.52 7.92 12.71
C ASP A 39 -5.44 8.12 11.63
N PRO A 40 -5.08 9.36 11.28
CA PRO A 40 -4.11 9.62 10.22
C PRO A 40 -2.73 9.03 10.52
N GLU A 41 -2.32 9.00 11.78
CA GLU A 41 -1.02 8.49 12.19
C GLU A 41 -0.97 6.96 12.05
N GLU A 42 -2.05 6.27 12.45
CA GLU A 42 -2.18 4.83 12.24
C GLU A 42 -2.16 4.47 10.75
N ILE A 43 -2.85 5.24 9.91
CA ILE A 43 -2.89 5.01 8.47
C ILE A 43 -1.51 5.21 7.85
N ILE A 44 -0.80 6.28 8.21
CA ILE A 44 0.56 6.56 7.72
C ILE A 44 1.51 5.44 8.12
N ASN A 45 1.45 4.96 9.36
CA ASN A 45 2.29 3.87 9.84
C ASN A 45 2.01 2.56 9.09
N ASN A 46 0.74 2.21 8.88
CA ASN A 46 0.34 1.04 8.09
C ASN A 46 0.82 1.13 6.63
N LEU A 47 0.64 2.28 5.98
CA LEU A 47 1.13 2.50 4.61
C LEU A 47 2.66 2.38 4.53
N ARG A 48 3.38 2.90 5.53
CA ARG A 48 4.85 2.79 5.61
C ARG A 48 5.31 1.34 5.69
N GLU A 49 4.71 0.54 6.56
CA GLU A 49 5.05 -0.89 6.68
C GLU A 49 4.71 -1.65 5.39
N ARG A 50 3.57 -1.36 4.76
CA ARG A 50 3.22 -1.95 3.46
C ARG A 50 4.25 -1.62 2.36
N ILE A 51 4.66 -0.35 2.24
CA ILE A 51 5.73 0.08 1.31
C ILE A 51 7.04 -0.67 1.59
N LYS A 52 7.42 -0.83 2.85
CA LYS A 52 8.63 -1.55 3.26
C LYS A 52 8.56 -3.02 2.86
N THR A 53 7.41 -3.66 3.04
CA THR A 53 7.19 -5.05 2.62
C THR A 53 7.27 -5.19 1.10
N ARG A 54 6.67 -4.29 0.31
CA ARG A 54 6.83 -4.27 -1.17
C ARG A 54 8.30 -4.16 -1.57
N LYS A 55 9.08 -3.30 -0.91
CA LYS A 55 10.54 -3.19 -1.13
C LYS A 55 11.27 -4.51 -0.86
N ALA A 56 10.88 -5.25 0.18
CA ALA A 56 11.45 -6.56 0.46
C ALA A 56 11.14 -7.58 -0.66
N PHE A 57 9.91 -7.59 -1.19
CA PHE A 57 9.57 -8.43 -2.35
C PHE A 57 10.49 -8.14 -3.55
N TYR A 58 10.71 -6.87 -3.90
CA TYR A 58 11.62 -6.49 -4.98
C TYR A 58 13.06 -6.91 -4.73
N GLN A 59 13.54 -6.86 -3.48
CA GLN A 59 14.88 -7.31 -3.13
C GLN A 59 15.01 -8.82 -3.33
N ILE A 60 14.02 -9.60 -2.89
CA ILE A 60 14.02 -11.05 -3.07
C ILE A 60 14.02 -11.40 -4.56
N TYR A 61 13.19 -10.74 -5.37
CA TYR A 61 13.09 -10.98 -6.81
C TYR A 61 14.44 -10.96 -7.53
N LYS A 62 15.34 -10.04 -7.15
CA LYS A 62 16.68 -9.90 -7.75
C LYS A 62 17.54 -11.15 -7.62
N TYR A 63 17.28 -11.98 -6.62
CA TYR A 63 18.06 -13.18 -6.32
C TYR A 63 17.36 -14.48 -6.76
N LEU A 64 16.17 -14.40 -7.37
CA LEU A 64 15.43 -15.59 -7.76
C LEU A 64 16.03 -16.23 -9.02
N PRO A 65 16.34 -17.54 -8.98
CA PRO A 65 16.80 -18.26 -10.16
C PRO A 65 15.67 -18.34 -11.20
N ARG A 66 15.97 -17.93 -12.44
CA ARG A 66 15.04 -18.00 -13.57
C ARG A 66 15.12 -19.32 -14.35
N LYS A 67 16.11 -20.17 -14.03
CA LYS A 67 16.58 -21.24 -14.92
C LYS A 67 15.82 -22.57 -14.81
N ASP A 68 14.84 -22.68 -13.91
CA ASP A 68 14.17 -23.95 -13.59
C ASP A 68 12.70 -24.02 -14.05
N LEU A 69 12.23 -23.08 -14.88
CA LEU A 69 10.84 -23.07 -15.34
C LEU A 69 10.67 -23.79 -16.68
N SER A 70 9.60 -24.57 -16.77
CA SER A 70 9.12 -25.08 -18.06
C SER A 70 8.70 -23.92 -18.97
N ALA A 71 8.66 -24.13 -20.30
CA ALA A 71 8.21 -23.08 -21.23
C ALA A 71 6.82 -22.53 -20.89
N LYS A 72 5.91 -23.39 -20.42
CA LYS A 72 4.56 -22.99 -19.98
C LYS A 72 4.59 -22.18 -18.68
N ASP A 73 5.40 -22.57 -17.71
CA ASP A 73 5.53 -21.82 -16.46
C ASP A 73 6.25 -20.48 -16.68
N LEU A 74 7.13 -20.39 -17.68
CA LEU A 74 7.78 -19.15 -18.07
C LEU A 74 6.77 -18.16 -18.67
N GLU A 75 5.94 -18.59 -19.62
CA GLU A 75 4.89 -17.74 -20.20
C GLU A 75 3.90 -17.24 -19.12
N TRP A 76 3.45 -18.15 -18.24
CA TRP A 76 2.61 -17.78 -17.10
C TRP A 76 3.31 -16.77 -16.18
N ALA A 77 4.59 -16.97 -15.88
CA ALA A 77 5.35 -16.08 -15.02
C ALA A 77 5.53 -14.69 -15.65
N GLU A 78 5.80 -14.60 -16.95
CA GLU A 78 5.92 -13.33 -17.67
C GLU A 78 4.60 -12.56 -17.66
N GLN A 79 3.48 -13.22 -17.93
CA GLN A 79 2.15 -12.62 -17.85
C GLN A 79 1.86 -12.11 -16.43
N LYS A 80 2.13 -12.93 -15.41
CA LYS A 80 1.90 -12.53 -14.02
C LYS A 80 2.80 -11.41 -13.55
N LEU A 81 4.06 -11.38 -13.99
CA LEU A 81 4.97 -10.28 -13.69
C LEU A 81 4.50 -8.96 -14.31
N ALA A 82 3.98 -9.00 -15.54
CA ALA A 82 3.39 -7.82 -16.17
C ALA A 82 2.17 -7.31 -15.39
N GLU A 83 1.28 -8.21 -14.96
CA GLU A 83 0.14 -7.84 -14.11
C GLU A 83 0.57 -7.30 -12.74
N ILE A 84 1.61 -7.86 -12.12
CA ILE A 84 2.18 -7.37 -10.86
C ILE A 84 2.69 -5.94 -11.03
N ILE A 85 3.41 -5.63 -12.11
CA ILE A 85 3.91 -4.28 -12.39
C ILE A 85 2.74 -3.30 -12.54
N TYR A 86 1.72 -3.67 -13.31
CA TYR A 86 0.52 -2.85 -13.46
C TYR A 86 -0.17 -2.59 -12.11
N ARG A 87 -0.30 -3.62 -11.26
CA ARG A 87 -0.87 -3.48 -9.91
C ARG A 87 -0.02 -2.56 -9.03
N GLU A 88 1.31 -2.61 -9.12
CA GLU A 88 2.20 -1.72 -8.36
C GLU A 88 2.00 -0.26 -8.71
N ASP A 89 1.85 0.04 -10.00
CA ASP A 89 1.60 1.41 -10.46
C ASP A 89 0.28 1.94 -9.86
N LEU A 90 -0.79 1.13 -9.92
CA LEU A 90 -2.08 1.47 -9.32
C LEU A 90 -2.01 1.64 -7.79
N ILE A 91 -1.39 0.70 -7.09
CA ILE A 91 -1.23 0.76 -5.63
C ILE A 91 -0.44 2.00 -5.23
N THR A 92 0.61 2.34 -5.99
CA THR A 92 1.44 3.53 -5.75
C THR A 92 0.64 4.80 -5.96
N GLU A 93 -0.11 4.90 -7.06
CA GLU A 93 -0.95 6.06 -7.35
C GLU A 93 -2.03 6.26 -6.27
N LEU A 94 -2.73 5.19 -5.88
CA LEU A 94 -3.74 5.24 -4.82
C LEU A 94 -3.14 5.61 -3.46
N THR A 95 -1.98 5.04 -3.12
CA THR A 95 -1.27 5.36 -1.88
C THR A 95 -0.91 6.84 -1.83
N ASN A 96 -0.37 7.41 -2.91
CA ASN A 96 -0.01 8.82 -2.98
C ASN A 96 -1.24 9.72 -2.82
N LYS A 97 -2.34 9.41 -3.52
CA LYS A 97 -3.60 10.17 -3.36
C LYS A 97 -4.13 10.15 -1.93
N ILE A 98 -4.02 9.01 -1.23
CA ILE A 98 -4.42 8.92 0.18
C ILE A 98 -3.50 9.77 1.06
N LEU A 99 -2.19 9.72 0.84
CA LEU A 99 -1.24 10.54 1.59
C LEU A 99 -1.46 12.04 1.37
N ASP A 100 -1.77 12.46 0.14
CA ASP A 100 -2.10 13.85 -0.19
C ASP A 100 -3.37 14.29 0.57
N LEU A 101 -4.41 13.45 0.58
CA LEU A 101 -5.64 13.71 1.33
C LEU A 101 -5.39 13.82 2.85
N LEU A 102 -4.62 12.90 3.42
CA LEU A 102 -4.29 12.93 4.85
C LEU A 102 -3.50 14.19 5.21
N THR A 103 -2.57 14.61 4.35
CA THR A 103 -1.80 15.85 4.54
C THR A 103 -2.73 17.06 4.59
N PHE A 104 -3.70 17.13 3.67
CA PHE A 104 -4.71 18.19 3.68
C PHE A 104 -5.53 18.21 4.97
N PHE A 105 -5.97 17.05 5.48
CA PHE A 105 -6.72 16.99 6.74
C PHE A 105 -5.88 17.46 7.93
N VAL A 106 -4.63 17.01 8.06
CA VAL A 106 -3.73 17.41 9.15
C VAL A 106 -3.35 18.90 9.09
N GLU A 107 -3.18 19.47 7.89
CA GLU A 107 -2.92 20.90 7.73
C GLU A 107 -4.16 21.75 8.03
N SER A 108 -5.35 21.26 7.67
CA SER A 108 -6.61 21.96 7.95
C SER A 108 -6.94 22.06 9.45
N GLU A 109 -6.57 21.05 10.25
CA GLU A 109 -6.70 21.09 11.71
C GLU A 109 -5.74 22.07 12.39
N LYS A 110 -4.65 22.45 11.72
CA LYS A 110 -3.68 23.45 12.23
C LYS A 110 -4.07 24.89 11.92
N ILE A 111 -5.13 25.12 11.16
CA ILE A 111 -5.69 26.45 10.97
C ILE A 111 -6.63 26.69 12.17
N PRO A 112 -6.26 27.52 13.16
CA PRO A 112 -7.24 27.95 14.14
C PRO A 112 -8.31 28.69 13.34
N PHE A 113 -9.53 28.17 13.35
CA PHE A 113 -10.67 28.99 12.98
C PHE A 113 -10.57 30.23 13.88
N PRO A 114 -10.41 31.45 13.33
CA PRO A 114 -10.48 32.63 14.17
C PRO A 114 -11.85 32.58 14.83
N ASP A 115 -11.88 32.61 16.16
CA ASP A 115 -13.09 32.76 16.92
C ASP A 115 -13.89 33.88 16.27
N ILE A 116 -15.03 33.53 15.68
CA ILE A 116 -15.96 34.53 15.15
C ILE A 116 -16.33 35.36 16.37
N PRO A 117 -15.98 36.66 16.43
CA PRO A 117 -16.29 37.45 17.61
C PRO A 117 -17.80 37.38 17.82
N SER A 118 -18.18 36.90 19.00
CA SER A 118 -19.55 36.95 19.48
C SER A 118 -19.95 38.43 19.51
N ASN A 119 -20.73 38.78 18.50
CA ASN A 119 -21.40 40.05 18.23
C ASN A 119 -21.35 41.05 19.41
N PRO A 120 -20.65 42.19 19.31
CA PRO A 120 -20.45 43.11 20.42
C PRO A 120 -21.69 43.97 20.76
N PHE A 121 -22.88 43.64 20.23
CA PHE A 121 -24.07 44.48 20.31
C PHE A 121 -25.19 43.94 21.23
N LEU A 122 -24.89 43.07 22.20
CA LEU A 122 -25.86 42.64 23.23
C LEU A 122 -25.54 43.14 24.64
N VAL A 123 -24.94 44.33 24.77
CA VAL A 123 -25.00 45.11 26.01
C VAL A 123 -25.23 46.57 25.64
N HIS A 124 -26.50 46.99 25.65
CA HIS A 124 -27.00 48.27 26.19
C HIS A 124 -28.53 48.27 26.18
#